data_AF-A0A285TSX8-F1
#
_entry.id   AF-A0A285TSX8-F1
#
_cell.length_a   1.000
_cell.length_b   1.000
_cell.length_c   1.000
_cell.angle_alpha   90.00
_cell.angle_beta   90.00
_cell.angle_gamma   90.00
#
_symmetry.space_group_name_H-M   'P 1'
#
loop_
_entity.id
_entity.type
_entity.pdbx_description
1 polymer ?
#
loop_
_entity_poly.entity_id
_entity_poly.type
_entity_poly.pdbx_seq_one_letter_code
_entity_poly.pdbx_strand_id
1 'polypeptide(L)'
;MSHASLYEIFEDAIATQGWDDNSQRVVLQRYIENQQSEAAFDDHLLQHAREVNQEHIVSSDGLESYMGWRDRDMVRIMLEYIENQQGDDSFADFIAEQVAEEEAMTTNFTM
;
A
#
# COMPACT_ATOMS: atom_id res chain seq x y z
N MET A 1 -4.30 9.11 -24.44
CA MET A 1 -4.91 9.35 -23.11
C MET A 1 -3.78 9.17 -22.12
N SER A 2 -3.49 10.17 -21.29
CA SER A 2 -2.50 9.99 -20.23
C SER A 2 -3.10 9.00 -19.25
N HIS A 3 -2.48 7.83 -19.06
CA HIS A 3 -2.85 6.98 -17.92
C HIS A 3 -2.61 7.82 -16.67
N ALA A 4 -3.63 7.92 -15.81
CA ALA A 4 -3.43 8.45 -14.47
C ALA A 4 -2.39 7.55 -13.81
N SER A 5 -1.38 8.16 -13.20
CA SER A 5 -0.38 7.41 -12.44
C SER A 5 -1.06 6.65 -11.30
N LEU A 6 -0.43 5.56 -10.83
CA LEU A 6 -0.88 4.80 -9.68
C LEU A 6 -1.15 5.70 -8.46
N TYR A 7 -0.32 6.72 -8.26
CA TYR A 7 -0.52 7.76 -7.25
C TYR A 7 -1.80 8.55 -7.43
N GLU A 8 -2.13 8.99 -8.65
CA GLU A 8 -3.36 9.77 -8.90
C GLU A 8 -4.61 8.93 -8.63
N ILE A 9 -4.60 7.64 -9.01
CA ILE A 9 -5.71 6.72 -8.73
C ILE A 9 -5.87 6.50 -7.22
N PHE A 10 -4.76 6.34 -6.51
CA PHE A 10 -4.78 6.12 -5.07
C PHE A 10 -5.19 7.40 -4.30
N GLU A 11 -4.70 8.57 -4.70
CA GLU A 11 -5.09 9.86 -4.09
C GLU A 11 -6.57 10.18 -4.31
N ASP A 12 -7.13 9.90 -5.49
CA ASP A 12 -8.57 10.06 -5.76
C ASP A 12 -9.42 9.13 -4.88
N ALA A 13 -8.97 7.89 -4.67
CA ALA A 13 -9.63 6.94 -3.77
C ALA A 13 -9.58 7.39 -2.30
N ILE A 14 -8.42 7.87 -1.84
CA ILE A 14 -8.27 8.46 -0.50
C ILE A 14 -9.21 9.66 -0.32
N ALA A 15 -9.27 10.56 -1.30
CA ALA A 15 -10.13 11.74 -1.24
C ALA A 15 -11.62 11.39 -1.19
N THR A 16 -12.02 10.28 -1.84
CA THR A 16 -13.40 9.81 -1.89
C THR A 16 -13.82 9.09 -0.60
N GLN A 17 -12.98 8.19 -0.09
CA GLN A 17 -13.29 7.38 1.10
C GLN A 17 -12.87 8.03 2.43
N GLY A 18 -12.01 9.05 2.39
CA GLY A 18 -11.48 9.71 3.58
C GLY A 18 -10.51 8.83 4.38
N TRP A 19 -9.79 7.91 3.72
CA TRP A 19 -8.86 7.00 4.38
C TRP A 19 -7.73 7.75 5.09
N ASP A 20 -7.49 7.40 6.36
CA ASP A 20 -6.30 7.84 7.08
C ASP A 20 -5.07 7.02 6.69
N ASP A 21 -3.89 7.48 7.10
CA ASP A 21 -2.61 6.84 6.74
C ASP A 21 -2.60 5.34 7.13
N ASN A 22 -3.27 4.93 8.23
CA ASN A 22 -3.33 3.53 8.66
C ASN A 22 -4.27 2.68 7.80
N SER A 23 -5.46 3.20 7.46
CA SER A 23 -6.37 2.52 6.54
C SER A 23 -5.75 2.35 5.15
N GLN A 24 -5.03 3.38 4.68
CA GLN A 24 -4.24 3.31 3.44
C GLN A 24 -3.21 2.19 3.50
N ARG A 25 -2.45 2.08 4.61
CA ARG A 25 -1.48 1.00 4.82
C ARG A 25 -2.14 -0.38 4.73
N VAL A 26 -3.29 -0.57 5.38
CA VAL A 26 -4.01 -1.87 5.37
C VAL A 26 -4.45 -2.25 3.95
N VAL A 27 -4.97 -1.29 3.17
CA VAL A 27 -5.39 -1.54 1.77
C VAL A 27 -4.19 -1.94 0.90
N LEU A 28 -3.08 -1.21 1.01
CA LEU A 28 -1.87 -1.49 0.23
C LEU A 28 -1.23 -2.83 0.63
N GLN A 29 -1.21 -3.16 1.92
CA GLN A 29 -0.71 -4.44 2.40
C GLN A 29 -1.51 -5.61 1.81
N ARG A 30 -2.85 -5.52 1.78
CA ARG A 30 -3.70 -6.54 1.15
C ARG A 30 -3.42 -6.71 -0.34
N TYR A 31 -3.20 -5.60 -1.06
CA TYR A 31 -2.84 -5.67 -2.47
C TYR A 31 -1.56 -6.46 -2.69
N ILE A 32 -0.53 -6.15 -1.90
CA ILE A 32 0.78 -6.81 -1.96
C ILE A 32 0.64 -8.29 -1.59
N GLU A 33 -0.05 -8.63 -0.50
CA GLU A 33 -0.28 -10.02 -0.09
C GLU A 33 -1.07 -10.82 -1.14
N ASN A 34 -2.02 -10.19 -1.85
CA ASN A 34 -2.84 -10.85 -2.87
C ASN A 34 -2.12 -11.06 -4.20
N GLN A 35 -1.13 -10.24 -4.54
CA GLN A 35 -0.42 -10.32 -5.83
C GLN A 35 0.99 -10.90 -5.74
N GLN A 36 1.64 -10.82 -4.57
CA GLN A 36 3.06 -11.13 -4.40
C GLN A 36 3.29 -12.19 -3.33
N SER A 37 4.45 -12.83 -3.39
CA SER A 37 4.95 -13.58 -2.24
C SER A 37 5.40 -12.57 -1.18
N GLU A 38 4.90 -12.71 0.04
CA GLU A 38 5.31 -11.96 1.24
C GLU A 38 6.84 -11.78 1.32
N ALA A 39 7.60 -12.83 0.98
CA ALA A 39 9.06 -12.80 0.96
C ALA A 39 9.67 -11.76 -0.03
N ALA A 40 9.04 -11.53 -1.18
CA ALA A 40 9.55 -10.57 -2.17
C ALA A 40 9.31 -9.11 -1.74
N PHE A 41 8.25 -8.87 -0.96
CA PHE A 41 8.00 -7.58 -0.34
C PHE A 41 8.97 -7.34 0.82
N ASP A 42 9.18 -8.35 1.66
CA ASP A 42 10.14 -8.31 2.77
C ASP A 42 11.57 -8.01 2.30
N ASP A 43 12.01 -8.63 1.20
CA ASP A 43 13.31 -8.36 0.60
C ASP A 43 13.43 -6.90 0.13
N HIS A 44 12.35 -6.32 -0.42
CA HIS A 44 12.32 -4.92 -0.84
C HIS A 44 12.38 -3.96 0.36
N LEU A 45 11.64 -4.26 1.42
CA LEU A 45 11.70 -3.50 2.68
C LEU A 45 13.10 -3.51 3.28
N LEU A 46 13.76 -4.67 3.29
CA LEU A 46 15.14 -4.81 3.75
C LEU A 46 16.13 -4.05 2.87
N GLN A 47 15.92 -4.04 1.55
CA GLN A 47 16.73 -3.24 0.64
C GLN A 47 16.58 -1.75 0.94
N HIS A 48 15.36 -1.26 1.10
CA HIS A 48 15.12 0.14 1.42
C HIS A 48 15.77 0.53 2.76
N ALA A 49 15.64 -0.32 3.78
CA ALA A 49 16.31 -0.12 5.08
C ALA A 49 17.83 0.01 4.95
N ARG A 50 18.47 -0.78 4.08
CA ARG A 50 19.91 -0.66 3.80
C ARG A 50 20.25 0.66 3.11
N GLU A 51 19.44 1.09 2.14
CA GLU A 51 19.66 2.34 1.39
C GLU A 51 19.60 3.58 2.31
N VAL A 52 18.77 3.54 3.36
CA VAL A 52 18.69 4.60 4.38
C VAL A 52 19.68 4.41 5.54
N ASN A 53 20.73 3.60 5.37
CA ASN A 53 21.76 3.29 6.37
C ASN A 53 21.23 2.67 7.69
N GLN A 54 20.13 1.91 7.62
CA GLN A 54 19.62 1.11 8.74
C GLN A 54 20.07 -0.35 8.65
N GLU A 55 21.38 -0.56 8.48
CA GLU A 55 22.02 -1.88 8.31
C GLU A 55 21.79 -2.85 9.49
N HIS A 56 21.31 -2.33 10.62
CA HIS A 56 20.99 -3.12 11.81
C HIS A 56 19.68 -3.90 11.71
N ILE A 57 18.87 -3.65 10.68
CA ILE A 57 17.61 -4.34 10.47
C ILE A 57 17.82 -5.57 9.59
N VAL A 58 17.56 -6.74 10.17
CA VAL A 58 17.87 -8.05 9.60
C VAL A 58 16.63 -8.90 9.28
N SER A 59 15.43 -8.39 9.55
CA SER A 59 14.15 -9.02 9.18
C SER A 59 13.03 -7.99 8.99
N SER A 60 11.99 -8.34 8.24
CA SER A 60 10.74 -7.58 8.06
C SER A 60 10.03 -7.32 9.39
N ASP A 61 9.92 -8.34 10.26
CA ASP A 61 9.41 -8.19 11.63
C ASP A 61 10.22 -7.19 12.48
N GLY A 62 11.55 -7.16 12.26
CA GLY A 62 12.45 -6.21 12.92
C GLY A 62 12.32 -4.80 12.37
N LEU A 63 11.88 -4.66 11.12
CA LEU A 63 11.66 -3.42 10.39
C LEU A 63 10.48 -2.63 10.99
N GLU A 64 9.36 -3.31 11.28
CA GLU A 64 8.18 -2.70 11.93
C GLU A 64 8.48 -2.18 13.35
N SER A 65 9.39 -2.85 14.07
CA SER A 65 9.72 -2.53 15.46
C SER A 65 10.87 -1.52 15.60
N TYR A 66 11.83 -1.51 14.67
CA TYR A 66 13.06 -0.70 14.78
C TYR A 66 12.93 0.66 14.10
N MET A 67 12.14 0.75 13.03
CA MET A 67 11.80 2.01 12.42
C MET A 67 10.40 2.40 12.84
N GLY A 68 10.27 3.54 13.54
CA GLY A 68 8.99 4.20 13.75
C GLY A 68 8.44 4.77 12.45
N TRP A 69 8.24 3.93 11.43
CA TRP A 69 7.55 4.31 10.21
C TRP A 69 6.10 4.49 10.58
N ARG A 70 5.77 5.74 10.82
CA ARG A 70 4.38 6.19 10.91
C ARG A 70 3.71 5.73 9.62
N ASP A 71 2.43 5.39 9.69
CA ASP A 71 1.73 4.74 8.58
C ASP A 71 1.97 5.44 7.22
N ARG A 72 2.12 6.77 7.21
CA ARG A 72 2.52 7.58 6.05
C ARG A 72 3.81 7.16 5.36
N ASP A 73 4.89 6.97 6.10
CA ASP A 73 6.17 6.56 5.51
C ASP A 73 6.01 5.15 4.93
N MET A 74 5.23 4.29 5.59
CA MET A 74 4.96 2.96 5.07
C MET A 74 4.15 2.97 3.77
N VAL A 75 3.09 3.76 3.72
CA VAL A 75 2.26 3.95 2.54
C VAL A 75 3.11 4.33 1.33
N ARG A 76 4.05 5.29 1.50
CA ARG A 76 4.92 5.72 0.40
C ARG A 76 5.77 4.57 -0.17
N ILE A 77 6.33 3.75 0.70
CA ILE A 77 7.25 2.67 0.31
C ILE A 77 6.48 1.55 -0.39
N MET A 78 5.28 1.23 0.10
CA MET A 78 4.40 0.27 -0.54
C MET A 78 3.99 0.74 -1.94
N LEU A 79 3.68 2.03 -2.11
CA LEU A 79 3.39 2.61 -3.43
C LEU A 79 4.60 2.55 -4.36
N GLU A 80 5.78 2.94 -3.90
CA GLU A 80 7.04 2.84 -4.68
C GLU A 80 7.32 1.39 -5.11
N TYR A 81 7.08 0.41 -4.23
CA TYR A 81 7.23 -1.00 -4.56
C TYR A 81 6.29 -1.44 -5.68
N ILE A 82 5.01 -1.05 -5.60
CA ILE A 82 3.98 -1.39 -6.60
C ILE A 82 4.30 -0.74 -7.95
N GLU A 83 4.71 0.53 -7.97
CA GLU A 83 5.11 1.23 -9.20
C GLU A 83 6.28 0.56 -9.91
N ASN A 84 7.28 0.09 -9.15
CA ASN A 84 8.46 -0.57 -9.71
C ASN A 84 8.13 -1.92 -10.41
N GLN A 85 6.93 -2.45 -10.22
CA GLN A 85 6.51 -3.73 -10.82
C GLN A 85 5.72 -3.60 -12.12
N GLN A 86 5.39 -2.39 -12.58
CA GLN A 86 4.66 -2.12 -13.84
C GLN A 86 3.31 -2.88 -13.97
N GLY A 87 2.56 -3.00 -12.87
CA GLY A 87 1.23 -3.60 -12.82
C GLY A 87 0.10 -2.57 -12.77
N ASP A 88 0.13 -1.55 -13.63
CA ASP A 88 -0.77 -0.38 -13.51
C ASP A 88 -2.26 -0.76 -13.59
N ASP A 89 -2.62 -1.68 -14.48
CA ASP A 89 -4.01 -2.08 -14.71
C ASP A 89 -4.57 -2.92 -13.54
N SER A 90 -3.78 -3.81 -12.93
CA SER A 90 -4.25 -4.68 -11.84
C SER A 90 -4.39 -3.95 -10.50
N PHE A 91 -3.64 -2.87 -10.30
CA PHE A 91 -3.80 -2.01 -9.12
C PHE A 91 -5.04 -1.15 -9.21
N ALA A 92 -5.29 -0.52 -10.37
CA ALA A 92 -6.46 0.32 -10.57
C ALA A 92 -7.77 -0.46 -10.33
N ASP A 93 -7.85 -1.68 -10.85
CA ASP A 93 -9.00 -2.57 -10.65
C ASP A 93 -9.20 -2.94 -9.17
N PHE A 94 -8.12 -3.24 -8.44
CA PHE A 94 -8.19 -3.57 -7.01
C PHE A 94 -8.66 -2.39 -6.15
N ILE A 95 -8.15 -1.18 -6.41
CA ILE A 95 -8.58 0.02 -5.68
C ILE A 95 -10.06 0.31 -5.94
N ALA A 96 -10.52 0.16 -7.17
CA ALA A 96 -11.94 0.32 -7.51
C ALA A 96 -12.84 -0.70 -6.76
N GLU A 97 -12.38 -1.95 -6.60
CA GLU A 97 -13.09 -2.97 -5.82
C GLU A 97 -13.15 -2.62 -4.33
N GLN A 98 -12.04 -2.19 -3.72
CA GLN A 98 -12.02 -1.81 -2.30
C GLN A 98 -12.93 -0.59 -2.01
N VAL A 99 -12.95 0.41 -2.90
CA VAL A 99 -13.87 1.55 -2.82
C VAL A 99 -15.33 1.08 -2.87
N ALA A 100 -15.67 0.17 -3.78
CA ALA A 100 -17.03 -0.34 -3.91
C ALA A 100 -17.47 -1.23 -2.73
N GLU A 101 -16.56 -2.04 -2.15
CA GLU A 101 -16.84 -2.88 -0.99
C GLU A 101 -17.17 -2.05 0.27
N GLU A 102 -16.43 -0.97 0.53
CA GLU A 102 -16.69 -0.10 1.68
C GLU A 102 -18.01 0.69 1.52
N GLU A 103 -18.33 1.15 0.31
CA GLU A 103 -19.64 1.76 0.02
C GLU A 103 -20.79 0.76 0.25
N ALA A 104 -20.61 -0.51 -0.13
CA ALA A 104 -21.63 -1.54 0.08
C ALA A 104 -21.82 -1.89 1.58
N MET A 105 -20.75 -1.89 2.38
CA MET A 105 -20.83 -2.12 3.82
C MET A 105 -21.50 -0.98 4.57
N THR A 106 -21.24 0.27 4.19
CA THR A 106 -21.86 1.46 4.81
C THR A 106 -23.36 1.57 4.48
N THR A 107 -23.76 1.16 3.28
CA THR A 107 -25.18 1.21 2.85
C THR A 107 -26.04 0.16 3.55
N ASN A 108 -25.50 -1.03 3.85
CA ASN A 108 -26.24 -2.12 4.53
C ASN A 108 -26.53 -1.88 6.01
N PHE A 109 -25.93 -0.88 6.64
CA PHE A 109 -26.19 -0.53 8.05
C PHE A 109 -27.32 0.50 8.24
N THR A 110 -27.96 0.96 7.14
CA THR A 110 -28.98 2.02 7.17
C THR A 110 -30.39 1.55 6.78
N MET A 111 -30.64 0.24 6.72
CA MET A 111 -32.00 -0.34 6.57
C MET A 111 -32.47 -1.03 7.85
#